data_AF-A0A2V7BQX9-F1
#
_entry.id   AF-A0A2V7BQX9-F1
#
_cell.length_a   1.000
_cell.length_b   1.000
_cell.length_c   1.000
_cell.angle_alpha   90.00
_cell.angle_beta   90.00
_cell.angle_gamma   90.00
#
_symmetry.space_group_name_H-M   'P 1'
#
loop_
_entity.id
_entity.type
_entity.pdbx_description
1 polymer ?
#
loop_
_entity_poly.entity_id
_entity_poly.type
_entity_poly.pdbx_seq_one_letter_code
_entity_poly.pdbx_strand_id
1 'polypeptide(L)'
;ETVTARLAEIQNGTLDLVAFIKVHDPDVIVYDLPRPYENHWNFLRLMKETTSLKDRLWILTTTDKEALEAAVGASDVVEIIVGQPYGADDVVEAVHAALGSLAPE
;
A
#
# COMPACT_ATOMS: atom_id res chain seq x y z
N GLU A 1 9.98 8.32 10.61
CA GLU A 1 8.97 7.86 11.58
C GLU A 1 7.96 7.00 10.83
N THR A 2 7.33 6.00 11.45
CA THR A 2 6.25 5.22 10.83
C THR A 2 4.92 5.59 11.47
N VAL A 3 3.88 5.74 10.65
CA VAL A 3 2.52 6.03 11.09
C VAL A 3 1.56 5.06 10.39
N THR A 4 0.42 4.80 11.03
CA THR A 4 -0.58 3.85 10.52
C THR A 4 -1.96 4.47 10.51
N ALA A 5 -2.79 4.04 9.56
CA ALA A 5 -4.18 4.43 9.44
C ALA A 5 -4.99 3.22 8.98
N ARG A 6 -6.26 3.13 9.39
CA ARG A 6 -7.14 2.06 8.92
C ARG A 6 -7.81 2.47 7.61
N LEU A 7 -7.81 1.56 6.64
CA LEU A 7 -8.47 1.78 5.36
C LEU A 7 -9.96 2.15 5.53
N ALA A 8 -10.66 1.50 6.46
CA ALA A 8 -12.07 1.78 6.74
C ALA A 8 -12.32 3.23 7.22
N GLU A 9 -11.41 3.81 7.99
CA GLU A 9 -11.51 5.19 8.48
C GLU A 9 -11.30 6.22 7.36
N ILE A 10 -10.47 5.87 6.38
CA ILE A 10 -10.31 6.67 5.17
C ILE A 10 -11.56 6.59 4.30
N GLN A 11 -12.07 5.37 4.07
CA GLN A 11 -13.23 5.14 3.20
C GLN A 11 -14.52 5.78 3.74
N ASN A 12 -14.69 5.81 5.07
CA ASN A 12 -15.87 6.42 5.70
C ASN A 12 -15.70 7.91 6.02
N GLY A 13 -14.53 8.50 5.74
CA GLY A 13 -14.22 9.91 5.96
C GLY A 13 -13.90 10.31 7.40
N THR A 14 -13.75 9.35 8.32
CA THR A 14 -13.28 9.61 9.70
C THR A 14 -11.85 10.15 9.69
N LEU A 15 -11.03 9.68 8.75
CA LEU A 15 -9.68 10.16 8.52
C LEU A 15 -9.59 10.82 7.13
N ASP A 16 -9.17 12.08 7.10
CA ASP A 16 -8.83 12.77 5.86
C ASP A 16 -7.43 12.33 5.40
N LEU A 17 -7.39 11.48 4.37
CA LEU A 17 -6.14 10.95 3.83
C LEU A 17 -5.21 12.04 3.30
N VAL A 18 -5.75 13.08 2.66
CA VAL A 18 -4.92 14.15 2.08
C VAL A 18 -4.27 14.96 3.19
N ALA A 19 -5.02 15.27 4.25
CA ALA A 19 -4.46 15.94 5.43
C ALA A 19 -3.42 15.05 6.12
N PHE A 20 -3.71 13.77 6.31
CA PHE A 20 -2.81 12.80 6.97
C PHE A 20 -1.46 12.68 6.23
N ILE A 21 -1.49 12.54 4.91
CA ILE A 21 -0.29 12.44 4.08
C ILE A 21 0.49 13.75 4.08
N LYS A 22 -0.17 14.91 4.08
CA LYS A 22 0.51 16.21 4.17
C LYS A 22 1.21 16.43 5.49
N VAL A 23 0.65 15.94 6.59
CA VAL A 23 1.24 16.07 7.93
C VAL A 23 2.48 15.21 8.09
N HIS A 24 2.43 13.97 7.59
CA HIS A 24 3.49 12.98 7.81
C HIS A 24 4.48 12.86 6.65
N ASP A 25 4.14 13.37 5.46
CA ASP A 25 4.96 13.41 4.25
C ASP A 25 5.76 12.11 3.98
N PRO A 26 5.11 10.94 3.91
CA PRO A 26 5.83 9.68 3.80
C PRO A 26 6.49 9.51 2.43
N ASP A 27 7.68 8.91 2.39
CA ASP A 27 8.34 8.50 1.14
C ASP A 27 7.72 7.23 0.53
N VAL A 28 7.30 6.31 1.41
CA VAL A 28 6.77 4.98 1.05
C VAL A 28 5.44 4.74 1.76
N ILE A 29 4.48 4.20 1.02
CA ILE A 29 3.16 3.78 1.51
C ILE A 29 3.06 2.26 1.39
N VAL A 30 2.99 1.58 2.53
CA VAL A 30 2.62 0.16 2.59
C VAL A 30 1.10 0.09 2.69
N TYR A 31 0.48 -0.61 1.74
CA TYR A 31 -0.96 -0.71 1.62
C TYR A 31 -1.41 -2.17 1.64
N ASP A 32 -2.15 -2.54 2.67
CA ASP A 32 -2.82 -3.84 2.75
C ASP A 32 -4.12 -3.82 1.95
N LEU A 33 -4.21 -4.71 0.96
CA LEU A 33 -5.33 -4.80 0.04
C LEU A 33 -6.27 -5.94 0.48
N PRO A 34 -7.39 -5.64 1.15
CA PRO A 34 -8.29 -6.66 1.62
C PRO A 34 -9.26 -7.14 0.54
N ARG A 35 -9.86 -8.31 0.78
CA ARG A 35 -11.03 -8.79 0.03
C ARG A 35 -12.29 -7.97 0.38
N PRO A 36 -13.26 -7.83 -0.54
CA PRO A 36 -13.21 -8.24 -1.96
C PRO A 36 -12.29 -7.34 -2.79
N TYR A 37 -11.48 -7.94 -3.66
CA TYR A 37 -10.37 -7.23 -4.32
C TYR A 37 -10.84 -6.19 -5.33
N GLU A 38 -11.87 -6.45 -6.13
CA GLU A 38 -12.34 -5.53 -7.17
C GLU A 38 -12.66 -4.14 -6.60
N ASN A 39 -13.36 -4.09 -5.46
CA ASN A 39 -13.75 -2.85 -4.81
C ASN A 39 -12.54 -2.11 -4.24
N HIS A 40 -11.68 -2.81 -3.49
CA HIS A 40 -10.51 -2.19 -2.86
C HIS A 40 -9.44 -1.80 -3.87
N TRP A 41 -9.39 -2.48 -5.01
CA TRP A 41 -8.52 -2.14 -6.13
C TRP A 41 -8.96 -0.86 -6.82
N ASN A 42 -10.25 -0.70 -7.09
CA ASN A 42 -10.77 0.55 -7.65
C ASN A 42 -10.49 1.73 -6.70
N PHE A 43 -10.64 1.52 -5.39
CA PHE A 43 -10.30 2.54 -4.40
C PHE A 43 -8.79 2.88 -4.39
N LEU A 44 -7.93 1.87 -4.47
CA LEU A 44 -6.48 2.06 -4.61
C LEU A 44 -6.11 2.87 -5.85
N ARG A 45 -6.74 2.61 -7.00
CA ARG A 45 -6.52 3.36 -8.24
C ARG A 45 -6.84 4.85 -8.05
N LEU A 46 -7.97 5.16 -7.43
CA LEU A 46 -8.36 6.54 -7.12
C LEU A 46 -7.36 7.22 -6.18
N MET A 47 -6.85 6.52 -5.17
CA MET A 47 -5.82 7.06 -4.28
C MET A 47 -4.51 7.33 -5.03
N LYS A 48 -4.05 6.42 -5.88
CA LYS A 48 -2.83 6.61 -6.69
C LYS A 48 -2.95 7.77 -7.69
N GLU A 49 -4.15 8.06 -8.17
CA GLU A 49 -4.42 9.20 -9.06
C GLU A 49 -4.54 10.54 -8.31
N THR A 50 -4.64 10.53 -6.99
CA THR A 50 -4.70 11.74 -6.18
C THR A 50 -3.36 12.47 -6.18
N THR A 51 -3.35 13.75 -6.53
CA THR A 51 -2.10 14.53 -6.75
C THR A 51 -1.12 14.44 -5.59
N SER A 52 -1.58 14.51 -4.33
CA SER A 52 -0.71 14.45 -3.15
C SER A 52 -0.05 13.08 -2.90
N LEU A 53 -0.49 12.05 -3.62
CA LEU A 53 -0.08 10.65 -3.49
C LEU A 53 0.65 10.11 -4.71
N LYS A 54 0.65 10.88 -5.81
CA LYS A 54 1.14 10.43 -7.12
C LYS A 54 2.64 10.17 -7.15
N ASP A 55 3.41 10.94 -6.39
CA ASP A 55 4.87 10.85 -6.36
C ASP A 55 5.39 9.92 -5.24
N ARG A 56 4.48 9.19 -4.57
CA ARG A 56 4.83 8.29 -3.46
C ARG A 56 5.13 6.89 -3.97
N LEU A 57 6.05 6.20 -3.32
CA LEU A 57 6.30 4.79 -3.59
C LEU A 57 5.22 3.94 -2.91
N TRP A 58 4.68 2.96 -3.63
CA TRP A 58 3.60 2.10 -3.14
C TRP A 58 4.08 0.67 -3.06
N ILE A 59 3.97 0.07 -1.87
CA ILE A 59 4.17 -1.35 -1.64
C ILE A 59 2.81 -1.93 -1.33
N LEU A 60 2.29 -2.72 -2.27
CA LEU A 60 1.01 -3.37 -2.12
C LEU A 60 1.21 -4.71 -1.43
N THR A 61 0.33 -5.00 -0.49
CA THR A 61 0.36 -6.22 0.29
C THR A 61 -0.99 -6.92 0.25
N THR A 62 -1.00 -8.24 0.21
CA THR A 62 -2.23 -9.05 0.21
C THR A 62 -1.97 -10.41 0.84
N THR A 63 -3.00 -11.04 1.39
CA THR A 63 -2.90 -12.40 1.95
C THR A 63 -3.10 -13.52 0.93
N ASP A 64 -3.52 -13.18 -0.29
CA ASP A 64 -3.84 -14.14 -1.34
C ASP A 64 -3.63 -13.46 -2.70
N LYS A 65 -2.41 -13.58 -3.22
CA LYS A 65 -1.95 -12.94 -4.45
C LYS A 65 -2.60 -13.56 -5.68
N GLU A 66 -2.77 -14.89 -5.69
CA GLU A 66 -3.42 -15.60 -6.80
C GLU A 66 -4.84 -15.07 -7.02
N ALA A 67 -5.65 -14.96 -5.95
CA ALA A 67 -7.00 -14.44 -6.08
C ALA A 67 -7.04 -12.94 -6.41
N LEU A 68 -6.03 -12.17 -6.00
CA LEU A 68 -5.90 -10.77 -6.42
C LEU A 68 -5.64 -10.67 -7.92
N GLU A 69 -4.63 -11.39 -8.42
CA GLU A 69 -4.27 -11.40 -9.84
C GLU A 69 -5.42 -11.90 -10.72
N ALA A 70 -6.16 -12.91 -10.25
CA ALA A 70 -7.36 -13.39 -10.92
C ALA A 70 -8.49 -12.34 -10.99
N ALA A 71 -8.60 -11.48 -9.98
CA ALA A 71 -9.65 -10.46 -9.91
C ALA A 71 -9.32 -9.19 -10.71
N VAL A 72 -8.06 -8.76 -10.73
CA VAL A 72 -7.68 -7.42 -11.26
C VAL A 72 -6.59 -7.46 -12.34
N GLY A 73 -6.07 -8.65 -12.67
CA GLY A 73 -4.97 -8.86 -13.59
C GLY A 73 -3.59 -8.76 -12.94
N ALA A 74 -2.54 -8.78 -13.77
CA ALA A 74 -1.15 -8.75 -13.30
C ALA A 74 -0.89 -7.48 -12.46
N SER A 75 -0.40 -7.68 -11.24
CA SER A 75 -0.07 -6.59 -10.32
C SER A 75 1.23 -6.90 -9.57
N ASP A 76 2.19 -5.96 -9.60
CA ASP A 76 3.37 -6.00 -8.74
C ASP A 76 2.93 -5.80 -7.28
N VAL A 77 2.66 -6.91 -6.59
CA VAL A 77 2.17 -6.98 -5.23
C VAL A 77 3.03 -7.96 -4.43
N VAL A 78 3.42 -7.53 -3.23
CA VAL A 78 4.12 -8.37 -2.24
C VAL A 78 3.06 -9.20 -1.52
N GLU A 79 3.18 -10.51 -1.54
CA GLU A 79 2.25 -11.39 -0.83
C GLU A 79 2.66 -11.51 0.64
N ILE A 80 1.75 -11.22 1.58
CA ILE A 80 1.93 -11.44 3.02
C ILE A 80 1.13 -12.65 3.44
N ILE A 81 1.80 -13.78 3.70
CA ILE A 81 1.14 -14.98 4.22
C ILE A 81 1.02 -14.87 5.75
N VAL A 82 -0.19 -14.59 6.25
CA VAL A 82 -0.48 -14.49 7.69
C VAL A 82 -0.23 -15.84 8.37
N GLY A 83 0.68 -15.86 9.35
CA GLY A 83 1.03 -17.06 10.13
C GLY A 83 2.36 -17.70 9.76
N GLN A 84 3.05 -17.20 8.72
CA GLN A 84 4.46 -17.52 8.47
C GLN A 84 5.35 -16.30 8.74
N PRO A 85 6.55 -16.50 9.30
CA PRO A 85 7.45 -15.38 9.64
C PRO A 85 7.90 -14.57 8.41
N TYR A 86 7.87 -15.19 7.22
CA TYR A 86 8.45 -14.64 6.00
C TYR A 86 7.71 -13.40 5.44
N GLY A 87 6.40 -13.31 5.60
CA GLY A 87 5.61 -12.25 4.94
C GLY A 87 5.88 -10.83 5.45
N ALA A 88 6.37 -10.66 6.68
CA ALA A 88 6.70 -9.32 7.21
C ALA A 88 8.11 -8.87 6.79
N ASP A 89 9.08 -9.79 6.79
CA ASP A 89 10.45 -9.50 6.37
C ASP A 89 10.51 -9.09 4.89
N ASP A 90 9.71 -9.74 4.03
CA ASP A 90 9.59 -9.39 2.61
C ASP A 90 9.10 -7.95 2.39
N VAL A 91 8.20 -7.47 3.26
CA VAL A 91 7.71 -6.07 3.21
C VAL A 91 8.80 -5.11 3.66
N VAL A 92 9.55 -5.45 4.70
CA VAL A 92 10.67 -4.62 5.19
C VAL A 92 11.75 -4.51 4.12
N GLU A 93 12.12 -5.62 3.48
CA GLU A 93 13.09 -5.63 2.38
C GLU A 93 12.59 -4.80 1.18
N ALA A 94 11.30 -4.91 0.83
CA ALA A 94 10.70 -4.09 -0.22
C ALA A 94 10.74 -2.58 0.12
N VAL A 95 10.51 -2.21 1.39
CA VAL A 95 10.64 -0.82 1.86
C VAL A 95 12.08 -0.34 1.75
N HIS A 96 13.07 -1.15 2.17
CA HIS A 96 14.48 -0.79 2.05
C HIS A 96 14.90 -0.62 0.59
N ALA A 97 14.49 -1.51 -0.30
CA ALA A 97 14.77 -1.39 -1.73
C ALA A 97 14.13 -0.14 -2.36
N ALA A 98 12.88 0.16 -1.99
CA ALA A 98 12.17 1.35 -2.42
C ALA A 98 12.89 2.64 -1.97
N LEU A 99 13.29 2.72 -0.70
CA LEU A 99 14.04 3.85 -0.16
C LEU A 99 15.45 3.98 -0.76
N GLY A 100 16.14 2.85 -1.00
CA GLY A 100 17.45 2.83 -1.65
C GLY A 100 17.41 3.36 -3.09
N SER A 101 16.28 3.24 -3.76
CA SER A 101 16.06 3.79 -5.12
C SER A 101 15.82 5.31 -5.13
N LEU A 102 15.52 5.93 -3.97
CA LEU A 102 15.34 7.38 -3.82
C LEU A 102 16.64 8.12 -3.52
N ALA A 103 17.68 7.41 -3.06
CA ALA A 103 18.98 8.01 -2.81
C ALA A 103 19.67 8.32 -4.16
N PRO A 104 20.02 9.58 -4.46
CA PRO A 104 20.92 9.85 -5.57
C PRO A 104 22.32 9.32 -5.22
N GLU A 105 23.03 8.77 -6.23
CA GLU A 105 24.47 8.49 -6.16
C GLU A 105 25.28 9.74 -5.75
#